data_AF-A0A820TVH6-F1
#
_entry.id   AF-A0A820TVH6-F1
#
_cell.length_a   1.000
_cell.length_b   1.000
_cell.length_c   1.000
_cell.angle_alpha   90.00
_cell.angle_beta   90.00
_cell.angle_gamma   90.00
#
_symmetry.space_group_name_H-M   'P 1'
#
loop_
_entity.id
_entity.type
_entity.pdbx_description
1 polymer ?
#
loop_
_entity_poly.entity_id
_entity_poly.type
_entity_poly.pdbx_seq_one_letter_code
_entity_poly.pdbx_strand_id
1 'polypeptide(L)'
;MNEDSIITKGPCIWRCNRGIPIRRQVGTSNDSQLVCLCPPAYYGDRCQYQNQRVSLTVQIQVSFEWRTVFALFISLRDNEHDFIESHDQIQYVPARDCKKKFNIYLLYKSRPKTMSANYSVRFDIYNKQTLEFRATWLFSIRFPFLPVHRMAFQLHVPLERTNVDQCETLQCGMHGHCSRYVNTNVSFCHCDQ
;
A
#
# COMPACT_ATOMS: atom_id res chain seq x y z
N MET A 1 12.53 -18.54 50.72
CA MET A 1 11.12 -18.47 51.14
C MET A 1 10.58 -17.20 50.52
N ASN A 2 10.24 -17.27 49.23
CA ASN A 2 8.90 -17.58 48.71
C ASN A 2 7.86 -16.58 49.20
N GLU A 3 7.50 -15.65 48.31
CA GLU A 3 6.09 -15.46 48.00
C GLU A 3 5.96 -15.03 46.55
N ASP A 4 5.48 -16.00 45.78
CA ASP A 4 5.37 -15.99 44.34
C ASP A 4 4.45 -14.87 43.84
N SER A 5 4.89 -14.20 42.78
CA SER A 5 4.04 -13.38 41.93
C SER A 5 2.87 -14.22 41.41
N ILE A 6 1.71 -14.09 42.04
CA ILE A 6 0.47 -14.74 41.62
C ILE A 6 0.05 -14.11 40.29
N ILE A 7 0.49 -14.73 39.19
CA ILE A 7 -0.16 -14.59 37.89
C ILE A 7 -1.51 -15.29 38.05
N THR A 8 -2.52 -14.56 38.52
CA THR A 8 -3.91 -15.04 38.49
C THR A 8 -4.28 -15.32 37.04
N LYS A 9 -4.30 -16.60 36.66
CA LYS A 9 -4.97 -17.11 35.46
C LYS A 9 -6.48 -16.88 35.61
N GLY A 10 -6.91 -15.63 35.45
CA GLY A 10 -8.29 -15.34 35.08
C GLY A 10 -8.56 -15.86 33.67
N PRO A 11 -9.80 -16.19 33.30
CA PRO A 11 -10.12 -16.56 31.93
C PRO A 11 -9.59 -15.46 31.01
N CYS A 12 -8.83 -15.82 29.97
CA CYS A 12 -8.44 -14.90 28.90
C CYS A 12 -9.71 -14.42 28.19
N ILE A 13 -10.42 -13.47 28.80
CA ILE A 13 -11.50 -12.74 28.15
C ILE A 13 -10.79 -11.98 27.03
N TRP A 14 -11.07 -12.36 25.79
CA TRP A 14 -10.54 -11.74 24.58
C TRP A 14 -11.03 -10.29 24.46
N ARG A 15 -10.54 -9.40 25.32
CA ARG A 15 -11.02 -8.01 25.43
C ARG A 15 -10.56 -7.13 24.26
N CYS A 16 -9.42 -7.44 23.66
CA CYS A 16 -8.85 -6.67 22.55
C CYS A 16 -8.72 -7.45 21.24
N ASN A 17 -9.36 -8.63 21.11
CA ASN A 17 -9.27 -9.48 19.92
C ASN A 17 -7.82 -9.65 19.41
N ARG A 18 -7.47 -8.97 18.30
CA ARG A 18 -6.15 -8.99 17.63
C ARG A 18 -5.20 -7.88 18.10
N GLY A 19 -5.64 -7.03 19.02
CA GLY A 19 -4.88 -5.93 19.60
C GLY A 19 -4.30 -6.24 20.97
N ILE A 20 -3.59 -5.25 21.51
CA ILE A 20 -2.88 -5.37 22.79
C ILE A 20 -3.65 -4.57 23.86
N PRO A 21 -4.09 -5.21 24.96
CA PRO A 21 -4.68 -4.48 26.08
C PRO A 21 -3.63 -3.68 26.84
N ILE A 22 -3.91 -2.41 27.09
CA ILE A 22 -3.12 -1.52 27.95
C ILE A 22 -4.00 -0.91 29.03
N ARG A 23 -3.41 -0.54 30.16
CA ARG A 23 -4.09 0.23 31.21
C ARG A 23 -3.65 1.68 31.10
N ARG A 24 -4.60 2.58 30.87
CA ARG A 24 -4.41 4.03 30.87
C ARG A 24 -4.96 4.57 32.19
N GLN A 25 -4.14 5.30 32.94
CA GLN A 25 -4.62 6.04 34.11
C GLN A 25 -5.49 7.21 33.64
N VAL A 26 -6.65 7.39 34.28
CA VAL A 26 -7.58 8.48 33.98
C VAL A 26 -7.79 9.28 35.26
N GLY A 27 -7.29 10.52 35.28
CA GLY A 27 -7.41 11.43 36.42
C GLY A 27 -6.33 11.24 37.50
N THR A 28 -6.62 11.72 38.71
CA THR A 28 -5.73 11.70 39.89
C THR A 28 -6.02 10.56 40.87
N SER A 29 -7.09 9.79 40.66
CA SER A 29 -7.40 8.59 41.43
C SER A 29 -6.66 7.37 40.84
N ASN A 30 -6.55 6.29 41.63
CA ASN A 30 -6.09 4.96 41.18
C ASN A 30 -7.05 4.29 40.18
N ASP A 31 -7.81 5.07 39.39
CA ASP A 31 -8.70 4.55 38.37
C ASP A 31 -7.92 4.29 37.07
N SER A 32 -7.98 3.06 36.59
CA SER A 32 -7.27 2.62 35.40
C SER A 32 -8.26 2.10 34.37
N GLN A 33 -8.32 2.76 33.23
CA GLN A 33 -9.14 2.33 32.10
C GLN A 33 -8.36 1.34 31.24
N LEU A 34 -8.98 0.19 30.94
CA LEU A 34 -8.46 -0.73 29.94
C LEU A 34 -8.76 -0.18 28.54
N VAL A 35 -7.71 0.01 27.74
CA VAL A 35 -7.80 0.48 26.34
C VAL A 35 -7.08 -0.53 25.45
N CYS A 36 -7.56 -0.71 24.22
CA CYS A 36 -6.93 -1.61 23.26
C CYS A 36 -6.11 -0.83 22.23
N LEU A 37 -4.83 -1.21 22.06
CA LEU A 37 -4.02 -0.77 20.95
C LEU A 37 -4.25 -1.70 19.75
N CYS A 38 -4.92 -1.18 18.72
CA CYS A 38 -5.23 -1.97 17.53
C CYS A 38 -4.12 -1.88 16.48
N PRO A 39 -3.71 -3.02 15.90
CA PRO A 39 -2.85 -2.99 14.73
C PRO A 39 -3.57 -2.32 13.54
N PRO A 40 -2.85 -1.78 12.53
CA PRO A 40 -3.46 -0.99 11.44
C PRO A 40 -4.60 -1.68 10.68
N ALA A 41 -4.57 -3.01 10.62
CA ALA A 41 -5.59 -3.83 9.95
C ALA A 41 -6.90 -4.00 10.75
N TYR A 42 -6.99 -3.48 11.98
CA TYR A 42 -8.17 -3.59 12.84
C TYR A 42 -8.48 -2.26 13.56
N TYR A 43 -9.74 -2.05 13.91
CA TYR A 43 -10.20 -0.83 14.59
C TYR A 43 -11.43 -1.09 15.48
N GLY A 44 -11.86 -0.04 16.20
CA GLY A 44 -12.86 -0.10 17.26
C GLY A 44 -12.24 -0.32 18.64
N ASP A 45 -13.02 -0.07 19.69
CA ASP A 45 -12.51 -0.06 21.08
C ASP A 45 -11.95 -1.40 21.55
N ARG A 46 -12.29 -2.50 20.86
CA ARG A 46 -11.83 -3.86 21.12
C ARG A 46 -11.12 -4.47 19.91
N CYS A 47 -10.75 -3.67 18.92
CA CYS A 47 -10.19 -4.14 17.64
C CYS A 47 -11.08 -5.19 16.95
N GLN A 48 -12.40 -5.02 17.06
CA GLN A 48 -13.40 -5.98 16.59
C GLN A 48 -13.68 -5.86 15.08
N TYR A 49 -13.38 -4.70 14.48
CA TYR A 49 -13.65 -4.46 13.07
C TYR A 49 -12.36 -4.60 12.27
N GLN A 50 -12.42 -5.36 11.18
CA GLN A 50 -11.31 -5.48 10.25
C GLN A 50 -11.33 -4.30 9.27
N ASN A 51 -10.17 -3.66 9.07
CA ASN A 51 -10.02 -2.65 8.05
C ASN A 51 -10.11 -3.29 6.66
N GLN A 52 -10.79 -2.60 5.75
CA GLN A 52 -10.90 -3.02 4.37
C GLN A 52 -9.56 -2.79 3.68
N ARG A 53 -9.24 -3.62 2.68
CA ARG A 53 -7.92 -3.58 2.04
C ARG A 53 -7.91 -4.13 0.63
N VAL A 54 -6.86 -3.76 -0.09
CA VAL A 54 -6.41 -4.41 -1.31
C VAL A 54 -5.23 -5.30 -0.97
N SER A 55 -5.35 -6.59 -1.30
CA SER A 55 -4.31 -7.59 -1.14
C SER A 55 -3.68 -7.85 -2.51
N LEU A 56 -2.44 -7.40 -2.68
CA LEU A 56 -1.71 -7.47 -3.94
C LEU A 56 -0.70 -8.60 -3.90
N THR A 57 -0.59 -9.33 -5.00
CA THR A 57 0.51 -10.24 -5.28
C THR A 57 1.19 -9.81 -6.57
N VAL A 58 2.42 -9.33 -6.48
CA VAL A 58 3.14 -8.72 -7.60
C VAL A 58 4.38 -9.53 -7.91
N GLN A 59 4.55 -9.87 -9.18
CA GLN A 59 5.80 -10.39 -9.72
C GLN A 59 6.33 -9.39 -10.73
N ILE A 60 7.64 -9.13 -10.71
CA ILE A 60 8.28 -8.19 -11.61
C ILE A 60 9.19 -9.00 -12.55
N GLN A 61 9.15 -8.65 -13.83
CA GLN A 61 10.01 -9.22 -14.86
C GLN A 61 10.72 -8.09 -15.61
N VAL A 62 12.03 -8.27 -15.79
CA VAL A 62 12.90 -7.32 -16.49
C VAL A 62 13.76 -8.14 -17.45
N SER A 63 13.81 -7.73 -18.72
CA SER A 63 14.51 -8.47 -19.78
C SER A 63 16.01 -8.18 -19.85
N PHE A 64 16.46 -7.03 -19.32
CA PHE A 64 17.86 -6.58 -19.30
C PHE A 64 18.20 -5.97 -17.93
N GLU A 65 19.42 -5.45 -17.72
CA GLU A 65 19.80 -4.73 -16.49
C GLU A 65 19.75 -5.56 -15.19
N TRP A 66 20.26 -6.79 -15.23
CA TRP A 66 20.12 -7.72 -14.11
C TRP A 66 20.74 -7.26 -12.78
N ARG A 67 21.71 -6.33 -12.82
CA ARG A 67 22.37 -5.72 -11.65
C ARG A 67 21.67 -4.46 -11.13
N THR A 68 20.78 -3.86 -11.91
CA THR A 68 20.10 -2.62 -11.52
C THR A 68 19.18 -2.90 -10.32
N VAL A 69 19.22 -1.99 -9.34
CA VAL A 69 18.28 -2.03 -8.22
C VAL A 69 17.09 -1.16 -8.60
N PHE A 70 15.91 -1.74 -8.69
CA PHE A 70 14.68 -1.01 -8.93
C PHE A 70 13.97 -0.70 -7.62
N ALA A 71 13.40 0.51 -7.54
CA ALA A 71 12.44 0.89 -6.51
C ALA A 71 11.05 0.90 -7.14
N LEU A 72 10.12 0.11 -6.58
CA LEU A 72 8.73 0.09 -6.98
C LEU A 72 7.90 0.77 -5.89
N PHE A 73 7.28 1.89 -6.24
CA PHE A 73 6.29 2.58 -5.41
C PHE A 73 4.90 2.10 -5.81
N ILE A 74 4.09 1.79 -4.81
CA ILE A 74 2.76 1.22 -5.00
C ILE A 74 1.80 2.09 -4.20
N SER A 75 0.81 2.68 -4.86
CA SER A 75 -0.18 3.54 -4.19
C SER A 75 -1.60 3.11 -4.51
N LEU A 76 -2.43 3.04 -3.47
CA LEU A 76 -3.88 2.97 -3.60
C LEU A 76 -4.41 4.39 -3.63
N ARG A 77 -5.18 4.71 -4.66
CA ARG A 77 -5.70 6.05 -4.90
C ARG A 77 -7.21 6.05 -5.04
N ASP A 78 -7.82 7.11 -4.54
CA ASP A 78 -9.18 7.52 -4.89
C ASP A 78 -9.13 8.36 -6.17
N ASN A 79 -9.82 7.91 -7.22
CA ASN A 79 -9.80 8.54 -8.54
C ASN A 79 -10.58 9.87 -8.56
N GLU A 80 -11.52 10.08 -7.63
CA GLU A 80 -12.36 11.29 -7.60
C GLU A 80 -11.58 12.52 -7.14
N HIS A 81 -10.73 12.33 -6.13
CA HIS A 81 -9.97 13.40 -5.49
C HIS A 81 -8.45 13.32 -5.71
N ASP A 82 -7.99 12.29 -6.43
CA ASP A 82 -6.57 11.88 -6.58
C ASP A 82 -5.82 11.76 -5.25
N PHE A 83 -6.53 11.38 -4.18
CA PHE A 83 -5.92 11.20 -2.87
C PHE A 83 -5.27 9.82 -2.73
N ILE A 84 -4.10 9.79 -2.11
CA ILE A 84 -3.43 8.55 -1.72
C ILE A 84 -4.07 8.01 -0.44
N GLU A 85 -4.75 6.88 -0.55
CA GLU A 85 -5.36 6.15 0.56
C GLU A 85 -4.31 5.40 1.38
N SER A 86 -3.38 4.74 0.69
CA SER A 86 -2.21 4.10 1.27
C SER A 86 -1.14 3.87 0.21
N HIS A 87 0.07 3.60 0.67
CA HIS A 87 1.20 3.29 -0.19
C HIS A 87 2.10 2.25 0.45
N ASP A 88 2.91 1.61 -0.39
CA ASP A 88 4.02 0.74 0.01
C ASP A 88 5.17 0.94 -0.98
N GLN A 89 6.39 0.59 -0.58
CA GLN A 89 7.53 0.58 -1.47
C GLN A 89 8.29 -0.74 -1.32
N ILE A 90 8.75 -1.28 -2.45
CA ILE A 90 9.62 -2.46 -2.46
C ILE A 90 10.86 -2.20 -3.30
N GLN A 91 11.93 -2.92 -2.96
CA GLN A 91 13.15 -2.94 -3.74
C GLN A 91 13.26 -4.28 -4.45
N TYR A 92 13.57 -4.22 -5.74
CA TYR A 92 13.66 -5.37 -6.61
C TYR A 92 15.02 -5.40 -7.28
N VAL A 93 15.73 -6.52 -7.15
CA VAL A 93 17.01 -6.76 -7.82
C VAL A 93 16.85 -7.97 -8.73
N PRO A 94 16.88 -7.82 -10.08
CA PRO A 94 16.55 -8.92 -10.98
C PRO A 94 17.45 -10.15 -10.79
N ALA A 95 18.74 -9.95 -10.49
CA ALA A 95 19.70 -11.03 -10.20
C ALA A 95 19.25 -11.99 -9.09
N ARG A 96 18.50 -11.48 -8.11
CA ARG A 96 18.08 -12.20 -6.89
C ARG A 96 16.60 -12.52 -6.89
N ASP A 97 15.77 -11.57 -7.34
CA ASP A 97 14.34 -11.54 -7.06
C ASP A 97 13.48 -11.94 -8.27
N CYS A 98 14.02 -12.38 -9.40
CA CYS A 98 13.26 -12.66 -10.64
C CYS A 98 12.08 -13.66 -10.50
N LYS A 99 12.17 -14.59 -9.55
CA LYS A 99 11.08 -15.55 -9.23
C LYS A 99 10.27 -15.16 -8.00
N LYS A 100 10.62 -14.05 -7.35
CA LYS A 100 9.99 -13.60 -6.10
C LYS A 100 8.61 -13.01 -6.39
N LYS A 101 7.66 -13.36 -5.54
CA LYS A 101 6.32 -12.77 -5.50
C LYS A 101 6.22 -11.91 -4.25
N PHE A 102 5.89 -10.64 -4.42
CA PHE A 102 5.71 -9.69 -3.33
C PHE A 102 4.24 -9.66 -2.93
N ASN A 103 3.94 -9.88 -1.65
CA ASN A 103 2.60 -9.79 -1.11
C ASN A 103 2.49 -8.47 -0.32
N ILE A 104 1.63 -7.58 -0.79
CA ILE A 104 1.47 -6.22 -0.26
C ILE A 104 0.02 -6.02 0.18
N TYR A 105 -0.19 -5.31 1.29
CA TYR A 105 -1.51 -4.99 1.81
C TYR A 105 -1.71 -3.48 1.88
N LEU A 106 -2.51 -2.94 0.97
CA LEU A 106 -2.88 -1.53 0.94
C LEU A 106 -4.21 -1.36 1.69
N LEU A 107 -4.17 -0.62 2.80
CA LEU A 107 -5.35 -0.36 3.63
C LEU A 107 -6.05 0.92 3.15
N TYR A 108 -7.39 0.95 3.21
CA TYR A 108 -8.09 2.22 3.03
C TYR A 108 -7.92 3.09 4.28
N LYS A 109 -7.81 4.41 4.09
CA LYS A 109 -7.65 5.38 5.17
C LYS A 109 -8.95 5.54 5.95
N SER A 110 -10.06 5.66 5.22
CA SER A 110 -11.41 5.67 5.77
C SER A 110 -11.82 4.26 6.23
N ARG A 111 -12.48 4.20 7.39
CA ARG A 111 -12.90 2.95 8.05
C ARG A 111 -14.38 3.07 8.44
N PRO A 112 -15.32 2.52 7.65
CA PRO A 112 -15.16 1.82 6.37
C PRO A 112 -14.79 2.76 5.21
N LYS A 113 -14.37 2.18 4.08
CA LYS A 113 -14.10 2.91 2.84
C LYS A 113 -15.37 3.45 2.20
N THR A 114 -15.22 4.50 1.40
CA THR A 114 -16.34 5.11 0.66
C THR A 114 -16.78 4.20 -0.48
N MET A 115 -18.04 3.74 -0.46
CA MET A 115 -18.54 2.76 -1.43
C MET A 115 -18.86 3.34 -2.80
N SER A 116 -19.11 4.65 -2.89
CA SER A 116 -19.35 5.37 -4.15
C SER A 116 -18.06 5.70 -4.90
N ALA A 117 -16.92 5.73 -4.20
CA ALA A 117 -15.65 6.15 -4.76
C ALA A 117 -15.06 5.07 -5.68
N ASN A 118 -14.40 5.54 -6.74
CA ASN A 118 -13.66 4.69 -7.66
C ASN A 118 -12.19 4.64 -7.27
N TYR A 119 -11.69 3.45 -6.98
CA TYR A 119 -10.30 3.28 -6.54
C TYR A 119 -9.43 2.66 -7.64
N SER A 120 -8.15 3.02 -7.63
CA SER A 120 -7.13 2.42 -8.48
C SER A 120 -5.85 2.12 -7.71
N VAL A 121 -5.08 1.15 -8.19
CA VAL A 121 -3.74 0.88 -7.71
C VAL A 121 -2.76 1.32 -8.79
N ARG A 122 -1.88 2.24 -8.42
CA ARG A 122 -0.81 2.75 -9.26
C ARG A 122 0.53 2.18 -8.84
N PHE A 123 1.33 1.78 -9.82
CA PHE A 123 2.66 1.22 -9.65
C PHE A 123 3.64 2.11 -10.41
N ASP A 124 4.63 2.69 -9.74
CA ASP A 124 5.67 3.50 -10.37
C ASP A 124 7.04 2.86 -10.11
N ILE A 125 7.80 2.59 -11.17
CA ILE A 125 9.10 1.93 -11.05
C ILE A 125 10.23 2.86 -11.52
N TYR A 126 11.27 2.91 -10.70
CA TYR A 126 12.45 3.74 -10.90
C TYR A 126 13.72 2.92 -10.75
N ASN A 127 14.78 3.34 -11.43
CA ASN A 127 16.13 2.94 -11.05
C ASN A 127 16.43 3.60 -9.70
N LYS A 128 16.72 2.80 -8.67
CA LYS A 128 16.93 3.30 -7.30
C LYS A 128 18.20 4.14 -7.16
N GLN A 129 19.23 3.87 -7.97
CA GLN A 129 20.52 4.55 -7.88
C GLN A 129 20.51 5.88 -8.62
N THR A 130 19.99 5.90 -9.85
CA THR A 130 19.94 7.10 -10.68
C THR A 130 18.66 7.91 -10.49
N LEU A 131 17.67 7.37 -9.76
CA LEU A 131 16.30 7.89 -9.64
C LEU A 131 15.56 8.04 -10.98
N GLU A 132 16.08 7.39 -12.03
CA GLU A 132 15.49 7.44 -13.36
C GLU A 132 14.14 6.72 -13.40
N PHE A 133 13.11 7.41 -13.87
CA PHE A 133 11.79 6.83 -14.13
C PHE A 133 11.83 5.81 -15.28
N ARG A 134 11.20 4.65 -15.08
CA ARG A 134 11.19 3.57 -16.09
C ARG A 134 9.80 3.30 -16.64
N ALA A 135 8.79 3.17 -15.78
CA ALA A 135 7.43 2.87 -16.19
C ALA A 135 6.42 3.13 -15.07
N THR A 136 5.15 3.22 -15.47
CA THR A 136 4.03 3.20 -14.53
C THR A 136 2.87 2.34 -15.02
N TRP A 137 2.14 1.74 -14.09
CA TRP A 137 0.92 0.98 -14.37
C TRP A 137 -0.24 1.48 -13.51
N LEU A 138 -1.45 1.41 -14.05
CA LEU A 138 -2.67 1.82 -13.35
C LEU A 138 -3.75 0.74 -13.48
N PHE A 139 -4.19 0.17 -12.36
CA PHE A 139 -5.21 -0.87 -12.33
C PHE A 139 -6.43 -0.44 -11.52
N SER A 140 -7.59 -0.36 -12.17
CA SER A 140 -8.85 -0.02 -11.50
C SER A 140 -9.41 -1.18 -10.67
N ILE A 141 -10.02 -0.87 -9.53
CA ILE A 141 -10.67 -1.83 -8.64
C ILE A 141 -12.13 -2.02 -9.06
N ARG A 142 -12.46 -3.20 -9.61
CA ARG A 142 -13.79 -3.46 -10.19
C ARG A 142 -14.87 -3.85 -9.17
N PHE A 143 -14.49 -4.27 -7.96
CA PHE A 143 -15.42 -4.76 -6.93
C PHE A 143 -15.21 -4.01 -5.61
N PRO A 144 -15.66 -2.75 -5.50
CA PRO A 144 -15.45 -1.93 -4.32
C PRO A 144 -16.22 -2.46 -3.11
N PHE A 145 -17.31 -3.21 -3.27
CA PHE A 145 -18.05 -3.79 -2.13
C PHE A 145 -17.26 -4.84 -1.34
N LEU A 146 -16.20 -5.44 -1.91
CA LEU A 146 -15.41 -6.46 -1.23
C LEU A 146 -14.61 -5.86 -0.06
N PRO A 147 -14.73 -6.41 1.17
CA PRO A 147 -13.89 -5.99 2.28
C PRO A 147 -12.40 -6.25 2.04
N VAL A 148 -12.08 -7.34 1.33
CA VAL A 148 -10.73 -7.67 0.89
C VAL A 148 -10.76 -7.91 -0.62
N HIS A 149 -10.19 -6.98 -1.37
CA HIS A 149 -10.06 -7.12 -2.82
C HIS A 149 -8.69 -7.72 -3.16
N ARG A 150 -8.65 -8.89 -3.79
CA ARG A 150 -7.39 -9.58 -4.13
C ARG A 150 -7.03 -9.32 -5.59
N MET A 151 -5.81 -8.88 -5.86
CA MET A 151 -5.31 -8.67 -7.23
C MET A 151 -3.92 -9.30 -7.36
N ALA A 152 -3.64 -9.88 -8.52
CA ALA A 152 -2.35 -10.46 -8.82
C ALA A 152 -1.86 -9.97 -10.19
N PHE A 153 -0.61 -9.51 -10.25
CA PHE A 153 -0.04 -8.90 -11.45
C PHE A 153 1.37 -9.41 -11.71
N GLN A 154 1.69 -9.57 -12.99
CA GLN A 154 3.05 -9.75 -13.49
C GLN A 154 3.42 -8.49 -14.29
N LEU A 155 4.24 -7.64 -13.68
CA LEU A 155 4.68 -6.38 -14.26
C LEU A 155 5.92 -6.62 -15.11
N HIS A 156 5.82 -6.32 -16.40
CA HIS A 156 6.92 -6.44 -17.34
C HIS A 156 7.52 -5.04 -17.57
N VAL A 157 8.73 -4.83 -17.07
CA VAL A 157 9.41 -3.53 -17.16
C VAL A 157 9.95 -3.37 -18.59
N PRO A 158 9.56 -2.31 -19.32
CA PRO A 158 10.02 -2.09 -20.69
C PRO A 158 11.52 -1.73 -20.71
N LEU A 159 12.18 -2.04 -21.84
CA LEU A 159 13.60 -1.75 -22.07
C LEU A 159 13.85 -0.25 -22.28
N GLU A 160 13.03 0.35 -23.14
CA GLU A 160 13.00 1.78 -23.42
C GLU A 160 11.98 2.48 -22.52
N ARG A 161 12.19 3.78 -22.26
CA ARG A 161 11.16 4.60 -21.61
C ARG A 161 9.90 4.54 -22.46
N THR A 162 8.75 4.27 -21.85
CA THR A 162 7.47 4.36 -22.58
C THR A 162 7.38 5.71 -23.29
N ASN A 163 7.29 5.67 -24.62
CA ASN A 163 7.44 6.81 -25.53
C ASN A 163 6.76 8.08 -25.02
N VAL A 164 7.57 9.14 -24.94
CA VAL A 164 7.17 10.53 -24.68
C VAL A 164 6.35 11.10 -25.85
N ASP A 165 6.45 10.48 -27.03
CA ASP A 165 6.06 11.06 -28.32
C ASP A 165 4.55 11.06 -28.63
N GLN A 166 3.68 10.58 -27.74
CA GLN A 166 2.21 10.59 -27.93
C GLN A 166 1.47 11.33 -26.82
N CYS A 167 2.03 12.46 -26.41
CA CYS A 167 1.50 13.36 -25.38
C CYS A 167 0.97 14.67 -25.96
N GLU A 168 0.40 14.63 -27.17
CA GLU A 168 0.05 15.83 -27.95
C GLU A 168 -0.95 16.78 -27.24
N THR A 169 -1.73 16.29 -26.26
CA THR A 169 -2.79 17.07 -25.61
C THR A 169 -2.55 17.42 -24.14
N LEU A 170 -1.57 16.80 -23.46
CA LEU A 170 -1.38 16.99 -22.02
C LEU A 170 -0.24 17.96 -21.72
N GLN A 171 -0.56 19.18 -21.31
CA GLN A 171 0.42 20.18 -20.91
C GLN A 171 0.84 19.99 -19.44
N CYS A 172 2.08 19.55 -19.22
CA CYS A 172 2.61 19.23 -17.89
C CYS A 172 3.39 20.39 -17.22
N GLY A 173 3.36 21.59 -17.79
CA GLY A 173 4.08 22.75 -17.27
C GLY A 173 5.60 22.66 -17.47
N MET A 174 6.33 23.59 -16.86
CA MET A 174 7.77 23.82 -17.13
C MET A 174 8.70 22.75 -16.56
N HIS A 175 8.28 22.04 -15.51
CA HIS A 175 9.05 20.98 -14.83
C HIS A 175 8.31 19.64 -14.85
N GLY A 176 7.39 19.46 -15.80
CA GLY A 176 6.62 18.25 -15.92
C GLY A 176 6.84 17.61 -17.26
N HIS A 177 7.11 16.31 -17.24
CA HIS A 177 7.11 15.48 -18.42
C HIS A 177 5.83 14.66 -18.50
N CYS A 178 5.29 14.54 -19.71
CA CYS A 178 4.18 13.66 -19.95
C CYS A 178 4.68 12.22 -20.11
N SER A 179 3.91 11.29 -19.58
CA SER A 179 4.14 9.85 -19.73
C SER A 179 2.83 9.11 -19.79
N ARG A 180 2.87 7.88 -20.26
CA ARG A 180 1.68 7.04 -20.44
C ARG A 180 1.77 5.81 -19.56
N TYR A 181 0.63 5.37 -19.03
CA TYR A 181 0.58 4.09 -18.33
C TYR A 181 0.82 2.94 -19.30
N VAL A 182 1.67 1.99 -18.93
CA VAL A 182 2.04 0.86 -19.80
C VAL A 182 0.83 0.01 -20.21
N ASN A 183 -0.16 -0.12 -19.32
CA ASN A 183 -1.31 -0.99 -19.52
C ASN A 183 -2.58 -0.26 -19.97
N THR A 184 -2.54 1.05 -20.20
CA THR A 184 -3.73 1.81 -20.63
C THR A 184 -3.37 2.86 -21.69
N ASN A 185 -4.38 3.48 -22.29
CA ASN A 185 -4.19 4.56 -23.24
C ASN A 185 -4.18 5.96 -22.60
N VAL A 186 -4.11 6.02 -21.27
CA VAL A 186 -4.19 7.27 -20.52
C VAL A 186 -2.78 7.82 -20.28
N SER A 187 -2.61 9.11 -20.55
CA SER A 187 -1.40 9.88 -20.25
C SER A 187 -1.53 10.64 -18.93
N PHE A 188 -0.42 10.92 -18.28
CA PHE A 188 -0.34 11.67 -17.03
C PHE A 188 0.96 12.49 -16.98
N CYS A 189 1.00 13.48 -16.09
CA CYS A 189 2.21 14.28 -15.86
C CYS A 189 3.01 13.71 -14.70
N HIS A 190 4.32 13.65 -14.86
CA HIS A 190 5.28 13.43 -13.78
C HIS A 190 6.25 14.59 -13.72
N CYS A 191 6.68 14.98 -12.53
CA CYS A 191 7.63 16.06 -12.36
C CYS A 191 9.05 15.59 -12.61
N ASP A 192 9.86 16.48 -13.18
CA ASP A 192 11.31 16.37 -13.18
C ASP A 192 11.87 16.57 -11.78
N GLN A 193 13.09 16.05 -11.58
CA GLN A 193 13.84 16.20 -10.34
C GLN A 193 14.30 17.65 -10.12
#